data_AF-A0A098DDY0-F1
#
_entry.id   AF-A0A098DDY0-F1
#
_cell.length_a   1.000
_cell.length_b   1.000
_cell.length_c   1.000
_cell.angle_alpha   90.00
_cell.angle_beta   90.00
_cell.angle_gamma   90.00
#
_symmetry.space_group_name_H-M   'P 1'
#
loop_
_entity.id
_entity.type
_entity.pdbx_description
1 polymer ?
#
loop_
_entity_poly.entity_id
_entity_poly.type
_entity_poly.pdbx_seq_one_letter_code
_entity_poly.pdbx_strand_id
1 'polypeptide(L)'
;MGGGAKRNSEEGAGHPVYVRSLPDFRWNPQSFSRLLLPHPFSLLFFLFIHLVLTSLNQTFHDTNDLILFIMSSALDQLKATGTTVVSDSGDFASIGKYKPQDATTNPSLILAASKKEEYAKLIDVAIDYAKQKGGSVDQQVDDALDRLLVEFGKEILKIIPGKVSTEVDARYSFDTEASVNKALHLIELYGEQGISKDRILIKIAATWEGIKAAEILQRDHGINTNLTLMFSLVQAIGAAEAGAYLISPFVGRILDWFKASTKKEYTKEEDPGVLSVKQIFNYYKKFGYNTIVMGASFRNTGEITELAGCDYLTISPNLLEDLLNSSDSVPKKLDASQASSLDIEKKSYIKDEALFRFDFNEDQMAVEKLREGISKFAADAVTLKGILKEKLS
;
A
#
# COMPACT_ATOMS: atom_id res chain seq x y z
N MET A 1 -21.51 -54.02 25.99
CA MET A 1 -21.43 -53.93 27.46
C MET A 1 -21.62 -52.46 27.84
N GLY A 2 -22.59 -52.18 28.73
CA GLY A 2 -22.84 -50.94 29.50
C GLY A 2 -22.95 -49.63 28.70
N GLY A 3 -24.12 -48.97 28.56
CA GLY A 3 -24.93 -48.35 29.62
C GLY A 3 -24.37 -46.94 29.89
N GLY A 4 -25.04 -45.80 29.74
CA GLY A 4 -26.46 -45.45 29.81
C GLY A 4 -26.67 -44.48 31.00
N ALA A 5 -27.25 -43.29 30.75
CA ALA A 5 -27.89 -42.29 31.66
C ALA A 5 -27.30 -40.87 31.50
N LYS A 6 -28.01 -39.87 30.96
CA LYS A 6 -29.20 -39.09 31.45
C LYS A 6 -28.86 -37.95 32.44
N ARG A 7 -28.93 -36.72 31.90
CA ARG A 7 -29.82 -35.56 32.22
C ARG A 7 -29.96 -34.99 33.65
N ASN A 8 -30.04 -33.64 33.64
CA ASN A 8 -30.73 -32.68 34.55
C ASN A 8 -30.03 -32.37 35.89
N SER A 9 -30.15 -31.21 36.57
CA SER A 9 -30.68 -29.83 36.41
C SER A 9 -30.41 -29.11 37.76
N GLU A 10 -30.72 -27.81 37.87
CA GLU A 10 -30.85 -26.98 39.12
C GLU A 10 -29.54 -26.34 39.64
N GLU A 11 -29.39 -25.00 39.58
CA GLU A 11 -30.00 -23.90 40.36
C GLU A 11 -29.26 -23.56 41.67
N GLY A 12 -28.86 -22.28 41.79
CA GLY A 12 -28.86 -21.53 43.04
C GLY A 12 -27.58 -21.51 43.89
N ALA A 13 -26.88 -20.37 43.91
CA ALA A 13 -26.59 -19.57 45.13
C ALA A 13 -25.52 -18.51 44.85
N GLY A 14 -25.87 -17.24 45.04
CA GLY A 14 -24.98 -16.09 44.87
C GLY A 14 -24.14 -15.78 46.10
N HIS A 15 -23.08 -14.99 45.90
CA HIS A 15 -22.43 -14.13 46.90
C HIS A 15 -21.51 -13.09 46.18
N PRO A 16 -21.16 -11.96 46.82
CA PRO A 16 -21.48 -10.63 46.30
C PRO A 16 -20.32 -9.87 45.63
N VAL A 17 -20.69 -8.95 44.74
CA VAL A 17 -19.83 -7.91 44.14
C VAL A 17 -19.72 -6.74 45.11
N TYR A 18 -18.50 -6.41 45.55
CA TYR A 18 -18.23 -5.17 46.29
C TYR A 18 -18.17 -3.98 45.34
N VAL A 19 -19.20 -3.14 45.38
CA VAL A 19 -19.20 -1.79 44.84
C VAL A 19 -18.61 -0.87 45.91
N ARG A 20 -17.45 -0.24 45.66
CA ARG A 20 -16.99 0.92 46.43
C ARG A 20 -17.31 2.19 45.65
N SER A 21 -18.22 2.97 46.20
CA SER A 21 -18.52 4.35 45.80
C SER A 21 -17.34 5.26 46.14
N LEU A 22 -17.03 6.17 45.22
CA LEU A 22 -16.14 7.31 45.44
C LEU A 22 -16.86 8.35 46.32
N PRO A 23 -16.19 8.98 47.30
CA PRO A 23 -16.78 10.06 48.06
C PRO A 23 -16.76 11.39 47.28
N ASP A 24 -17.90 12.08 47.30
CA ASP A 24 -18.10 13.44 46.81
C ASP A 24 -17.12 14.43 47.46
N PHE A 25 -16.29 15.10 46.65
CA PHE A 25 -15.46 16.21 47.11
C PHE A 25 -16.16 17.54 46.82
N ARG A 26 -16.77 18.15 47.84
CA ARG A 26 -17.32 19.51 47.76
C ARG A 26 -16.20 20.54 47.98
N TRP A 27 -16.18 21.54 47.09
CA TRP A 27 -15.27 22.68 47.14
C TRP A 27 -15.62 23.63 48.29
N ASN A 28 -14.66 24.02 49.13
CA ASN A 28 -14.84 25.01 50.21
C ASN A 28 -13.87 26.20 50.02
N PRO A 29 -14.37 27.42 49.72
CA PRO A 29 -13.54 28.57 49.36
C PRO A 29 -13.07 29.43 50.57
N GLN A 30 -12.68 28.83 51.70
CA GLN A 30 -12.24 29.59 52.89
C GLN A 30 -10.92 29.15 53.53
N SER A 31 -10.12 28.29 52.91
CA SER A 31 -8.82 27.87 53.44
C SER A 31 -7.63 28.45 52.67
N PHE A 32 -7.64 29.77 52.43
CA PHE A 32 -6.42 30.50 52.02
C PHE A 32 -6.32 31.84 52.74
N SER A 33 -5.95 31.78 54.01
CA SER A 33 -5.42 32.95 54.71
C SER A 33 -4.62 32.49 55.91
N ARG A 34 -3.31 32.33 55.71
CA ARG A 34 -2.20 32.53 56.67
C ARG A 34 -1.00 31.70 56.22
N LEU A 35 -0.08 32.32 55.48
CA LEU A 35 1.34 32.40 55.83
C LEU A 35 2.00 33.35 54.83
N LEU A 36 2.05 34.63 55.19
CA LEU A 36 3.01 35.58 54.65
C LEU A 36 4.20 35.57 55.61
N LEU A 37 5.41 35.36 55.10
CA LEU A 37 6.65 36.09 55.43
C LEU A 37 7.76 35.69 54.41
N PRO A 38 8.79 36.54 54.19
CA PRO A 38 9.36 36.78 52.88
C PRO A 38 10.72 36.10 52.69
N HIS A 39 10.98 35.56 51.49
CA HIS A 39 12.33 35.19 51.07
C HIS A 39 12.69 35.88 49.76
N PRO A 40 13.88 36.53 49.66
CA PRO A 40 14.29 37.28 48.47
C PRO A 40 14.64 36.40 47.27
N PHE A 41 14.46 35.08 47.37
CA PHE A 41 14.72 34.13 46.29
C PHE A 41 13.51 33.90 45.35
N SER A 42 12.28 34.26 45.75
CA SER A 42 11.13 34.07 44.86
C SER A 42 11.07 35.14 43.75
N LEU A 43 11.44 36.38 44.04
CA LEU A 43 11.38 37.45 43.04
C LEU A 43 12.45 37.29 41.95
N LEU A 44 13.66 36.83 42.30
CA LEU A 44 14.70 36.54 41.32
C LEU A 44 14.38 35.28 40.49
N PHE A 45 13.75 34.26 41.08
CA PHE A 45 13.35 33.06 40.35
C PHE A 45 12.18 33.35 39.38
N PHE A 46 11.20 34.16 39.81
CA PHE A 46 10.14 34.63 38.92
C PHE A 46 10.65 35.62 37.87
N LEU A 47 11.58 36.53 38.19
CA LEU A 47 12.22 37.37 37.16
C LEU A 47 13.07 36.54 36.21
N PHE A 48 13.75 35.49 36.66
CA PHE A 48 14.56 34.63 35.79
C PHE A 48 13.68 33.77 34.88
N ILE A 49 12.58 33.22 35.39
CA ILE A 49 11.58 32.53 34.56
C ILE A 49 10.93 33.53 33.59
N HIS A 50 10.61 34.75 34.03
CA HIS A 50 10.00 35.75 33.16
C HIS A 50 10.99 36.31 32.13
N LEU A 51 12.29 36.47 32.45
CA LEU A 51 13.36 36.85 31.51
C LEU A 51 13.73 35.71 30.56
N VAL A 52 13.74 34.46 31.02
CA VAL A 52 13.95 33.30 30.15
C VAL A 52 12.75 33.12 29.22
N LEU A 53 11.52 33.31 29.71
CA LEU A 53 10.32 33.28 28.87
C LEU A 53 10.23 34.48 27.92
N THR A 54 10.65 35.68 28.31
CA THR A 54 10.69 36.85 27.40
C THR A 54 11.88 36.84 26.44
N SER A 55 13.01 36.22 26.81
CA SER A 55 14.16 35.97 25.92
C SER A 55 13.91 34.81 24.96
N LEU A 56 13.06 33.83 25.31
CA LEU A 56 12.59 32.78 24.41
C LEU A 56 11.43 33.24 23.51
N ASN A 57 10.74 34.31 23.88
CA ASN A 57 9.68 34.92 23.07
C ASN A 57 10.19 35.75 21.89
N GLN A 58 11.52 35.79 21.67
CA GLN A 58 12.14 36.48 20.53
C GLN A 58 12.74 35.53 19.48
N THR A 59 12.53 34.21 19.60
CA THR A 59 13.01 33.24 18.59
C THR A 59 11.99 32.20 18.16
N PHE A 60 10.73 32.26 18.57
CA PHE A 60 9.70 31.39 18.00
C PHE A 60 8.40 32.16 17.77
N HIS A 61 8.18 32.55 16.51
CA HIS A 61 6.83 32.45 15.98
C HIS A 61 6.46 30.96 15.95
N ASP A 62 5.20 30.65 16.27
CA ASP A 62 4.55 29.35 16.15
C ASP A 62 4.53 28.42 17.38
N THR A 63 3.86 28.90 18.43
CA THR A 63 3.18 27.99 19.39
C THR A 63 2.14 27.10 18.70
N ASN A 64 1.63 27.48 17.52
CA ASN A 64 0.73 26.65 16.72
C ASN A 64 1.47 25.50 16.02
N ASP A 65 2.71 25.70 15.56
CA ASP A 65 3.50 24.63 14.93
C ASP A 65 3.96 23.60 15.97
N LEU A 66 4.29 24.04 17.18
CA LEU A 66 4.61 23.13 18.27
C LEU A 66 3.39 22.29 18.69
N ILE A 67 2.19 22.85 18.68
CA ILE A 67 0.93 22.13 18.99
C ILE A 67 0.51 21.22 17.81
N LEU A 68 0.72 21.63 16.56
CA LEU A 68 0.54 20.77 15.38
C LEU A 68 1.51 19.58 15.38
N PHE A 69 2.77 19.81 15.78
CA PHE A 69 3.79 18.77 15.90
C PHE A 69 3.47 17.75 17.01
N ILE A 70 2.71 18.17 18.04
CA ILE A 70 2.29 17.30 19.17
C ILE A 70 1.07 16.42 18.81
N MET A 71 0.42 16.61 17.65
CA MET A 71 -0.78 15.86 17.24
C MET A 71 -0.71 15.19 15.86
N SER A 72 0.46 15.08 15.23
CA SER A 72 0.59 14.42 13.93
C SER A 72 0.53 12.89 14.05
N SER A 73 -0.42 12.26 13.36
CA SER A 73 -0.49 10.79 13.29
C SER A 73 0.78 10.20 12.66
N ALA A 74 1.06 8.91 12.90
CA ALA A 74 2.16 8.22 12.26
C ALA A 74 2.02 8.25 10.72
N LEU A 75 0.78 8.29 10.21
CA LEU A 75 0.50 8.51 8.79
C LEU A 75 0.94 9.89 8.30
N ASP A 76 0.70 10.95 9.07
CA ASP A 76 1.14 12.32 8.73
C ASP A 76 2.66 12.43 8.79
N GLN A 77 3.29 11.81 9.80
CA GLN A 77 4.75 11.75 9.92
C GLN A 77 5.37 10.98 8.74
N LEU A 78 4.76 9.87 8.30
CA LEU A 78 5.19 9.14 7.11
C LEU A 78 5.18 10.04 5.87
N LYS A 79 4.10 10.79 5.65
CA LYS A 79 4.02 11.75 4.54
C LYS A 79 5.10 12.84 4.66
N ALA A 80 5.37 13.31 5.87
CA ALA A 80 6.41 14.32 6.14
C ALA A 80 7.84 13.83 5.84
N THR A 81 8.08 12.52 5.78
CA THR A 81 9.39 11.97 5.36
C THR A 81 9.67 12.13 3.86
N GLY A 82 8.67 12.58 3.09
CA GLY A 82 8.71 12.67 1.63
C GLY A 82 8.10 11.47 0.91
N THR A 83 7.61 10.48 1.65
CA THR A 83 6.92 9.33 1.06
C THR A 83 5.52 9.69 0.59
N THR A 84 5.24 9.43 -0.68
CA THR A 84 3.90 9.54 -1.23
C THR A 84 3.06 8.32 -0.84
N VAL A 85 1.96 8.57 -0.13
CA VAL A 85 1.05 7.50 0.31
C VAL A 85 0.04 7.16 -0.78
N VAL A 86 -0.10 5.87 -1.04
CA VAL A 86 -1.03 5.26 -2.01
C VAL A 86 -1.93 4.26 -1.29
N SER A 87 -3.20 4.16 -1.70
CA SER A 87 -4.13 3.18 -1.13
C SER A 87 -4.22 1.91 -1.98
N ASP A 88 -3.98 0.75 -1.37
CA ASP A 88 -4.09 -0.56 -2.03
C ASP A 88 -5.47 -1.19 -1.77
N SER A 89 -6.46 -0.81 -2.59
CA SER A 89 -7.85 -1.24 -2.37
C SER A 89 -8.71 -1.12 -3.64
N GLY A 90 -9.59 -2.10 -3.87
CA GLY A 90 -10.74 -1.97 -4.77
C GLY A 90 -11.97 -1.38 -4.08
N ASP A 91 -11.94 -1.26 -2.75
CA ASP A 91 -13.02 -0.75 -1.91
C ASP A 91 -12.93 0.78 -1.80
N PHE A 92 -13.41 1.47 -2.84
CA PHE A 92 -13.23 2.90 -2.99
C PHE A 92 -13.97 3.75 -1.94
N ALA A 93 -15.01 3.22 -1.29
CA ALA A 93 -15.68 3.88 -0.17
C ALA A 93 -14.73 4.21 1.01
N SER A 94 -13.68 3.40 1.20
CA SER A 94 -12.71 3.56 2.29
C SER A 94 -11.54 4.50 1.94
N ILE A 95 -11.28 4.74 0.65
CA ILE A 95 -10.04 5.40 0.17
C ILE A 95 -9.97 6.86 0.62
N GLY A 96 -11.09 7.59 0.55
CA GLY A 96 -11.11 9.04 0.79
C GLY A 96 -10.66 9.45 2.18
N LYS A 97 -10.85 8.59 3.19
CA LYS A 97 -10.48 8.85 4.60
C LYS A 97 -9.00 9.20 4.77
N TYR A 98 -8.12 8.52 4.04
CA TYR A 98 -6.67 8.61 4.23
C TYR A 98 -5.99 9.68 3.36
N LYS A 99 -6.76 10.32 2.46
CA LYS A 99 -6.29 11.30 1.47
C LYS A 99 -5.02 10.81 0.73
N PRO A 100 -5.04 9.64 0.10
CA PRO A 100 -3.89 9.14 -0.66
C PRO A 100 -3.72 9.94 -1.95
N GLN A 101 -2.49 9.97 -2.47
CA GLN A 101 -2.17 10.60 -3.75
C GLN A 101 -2.68 9.74 -4.91
N ASP A 102 -2.32 8.46 -4.89
CA ASP A 102 -2.67 7.46 -5.90
C ASP A 102 -3.46 6.29 -5.26
N ALA A 103 -3.96 5.38 -6.08
CA ALA A 103 -4.50 4.10 -5.63
C ALA A 103 -4.07 2.93 -6.51
N THR A 104 -4.01 1.73 -5.95
CA THR A 104 -3.73 0.50 -6.67
C THR A 104 -4.84 -0.51 -6.53
N THR A 105 -5.18 -1.17 -7.63
CA THR A 105 -5.97 -2.40 -7.62
C THR A 105 -5.14 -3.57 -8.15
N ASN A 106 -5.69 -4.77 -7.99
CA ASN A 106 -5.19 -6.02 -8.54
C ASN A 106 -6.37 -7.01 -8.64
N PRO A 107 -6.22 -8.18 -9.28
CA PRO A 107 -7.32 -9.11 -9.45
C PRO A 107 -7.98 -9.56 -8.14
N SER A 108 -7.19 -9.81 -7.08
CA SER A 108 -7.72 -10.19 -5.77
C SER A 108 -8.57 -9.08 -5.14
N LEU A 109 -8.12 -7.82 -5.24
CA LEU A 109 -8.82 -6.66 -4.68
C LEU A 109 -10.13 -6.39 -5.42
N ILE A 110 -10.13 -6.50 -6.76
CA ILE A 110 -11.35 -6.34 -7.55
C ILE A 110 -12.33 -7.47 -7.24
N LEU A 111 -11.88 -8.72 -7.16
CA LEU A 111 -12.73 -9.85 -6.79
C LEU A 111 -13.34 -9.69 -5.38
N ALA A 112 -12.55 -9.18 -4.42
CA ALA A 112 -13.06 -8.90 -3.08
C ALA A 112 -14.11 -7.80 -3.09
N ALA A 113 -13.86 -6.70 -3.81
CA ALA A 113 -14.79 -5.59 -3.93
C ALA A 113 -16.08 -6.00 -4.68
N SER A 114 -15.98 -6.75 -5.78
CA SER A 114 -17.13 -7.16 -6.60
C SER A 114 -18.14 -8.04 -5.85
N LYS A 115 -17.75 -8.62 -4.70
CA LYS A 115 -18.65 -9.40 -3.83
C LYS A 115 -19.49 -8.53 -2.90
N LYS A 116 -19.23 -7.23 -2.80
CA LYS A 116 -19.99 -6.31 -1.95
C LYS A 116 -21.23 -5.80 -2.67
N GLU A 117 -22.37 -5.85 -2.00
CA GLU A 117 -23.66 -5.43 -2.57
C GLU A 117 -23.68 -3.96 -3.02
N GLU A 118 -22.99 -3.08 -2.29
CA GLU A 118 -22.87 -1.66 -2.62
C GLU A 118 -22.21 -1.38 -3.98
N TYR A 119 -21.45 -2.35 -4.51
CA TYR A 119 -20.77 -2.27 -5.81
C TYR A 119 -21.48 -3.05 -6.92
N ALA A 120 -22.66 -3.63 -6.65
CA ALA A 120 -23.41 -4.41 -7.64
C ALA A 120 -23.71 -3.61 -8.93
N LYS A 121 -23.96 -2.29 -8.81
CA LYS A 121 -24.22 -1.42 -9.96
C LYS A 121 -23.06 -1.36 -10.96
N LEU A 122 -21.81 -1.48 -10.50
CA LEU A 122 -20.65 -1.51 -11.41
C LEU A 122 -20.65 -2.79 -12.25
N ILE A 123 -21.08 -3.91 -11.66
CA ILE A 123 -21.23 -5.18 -12.36
C ILE A 123 -22.33 -5.07 -13.40
N ASP A 124 -23.49 -4.50 -13.05
CA ASP A 124 -24.60 -4.33 -13.99
C ASP A 124 -24.18 -3.51 -15.22
N VAL A 125 -23.44 -2.41 -15.02
CA VAL A 125 -22.87 -1.59 -16.12
C VAL A 125 -21.93 -2.42 -17.01
N ALA A 126 -21.06 -3.24 -16.41
CA ALA A 126 -20.14 -4.08 -17.15
C ALA A 126 -20.85 -5.18 -17.96
N ILE A 127 -21.90 -5.77 -17.39
CA ILE A 127 -22.75 -6.77 -18.04
C ILE A 127 -23.52 -6.17 -19.21
N ASP A 128 -24.10 -4.98 -19.03
CA ASP A 128 -24.83 -4.28 -20.09
C ASP A 128 -23.90 -3.89 -21.24
N TYR A 129 -22.70 -3.40 -20.94
CA TYR A 129 -21.67 -3.11 -21.94
C TYR A 129 -21.31 -4.35 -22.77
N ALA A 130 -21.06 -5.49 -22.11
CA ALA A 130 -20.73 -6.73 -22.79
C ALA A 130 -21.88 -7.25 -23.67
N LYS A 131 -23.13 -7.20 -23.19
CA LYS A 131 -24.32 -7.57 -23.98
C LYS A 131 -24.48 -6.70 -25.22
N GLN A 132 -24.18 -5.41 -25.13
CA GLN A 132 -24.22 -4.49 -26.27
C GLN A 132 -23.13 -4.76 -27.31
N LYS A 133 -21.91 -5.11 -26.88
CA LYS A 133 -20.82 -5.56 -27.77
C LYS A 133 -21.18 -6.85 -28.51
N GLY A 134 -21.93 -7.75 -27.87
CA GLY A 134 -22.37 -9.01 -28.45
C GLY A 134 -21.24 -10.04 -28.55
N GLY A 135 -21.34 -10.99 -29.49
CA GLY A 135 -20.36 -12.08 -29.63
C GLY A 135 -20.70 -13.30 -28.76
N SER A 136 -19.74 -14.22 -28.63
CA SER A 136 -19.91 -15.43 -27.81
C SER A 136 -20.01 -15.09 -26.32
N VAL A 137 -20.60 -15.98 -25.52
CA VAL A 137 -20.68 -15.79 -24.07
C VAL A 137 -19.29 -15.59 -23.45
N ASP A 138 -18.29 -16.34 -23.90
CA ASP A 138 -16.93 -16.22 -23.36
C ASP A 138 -16.29 -14.86 -23.75
N GLN A 139 -16.57 -14.33 -24.95
CA GLN A 139 -16.15 -12.97 -25.31
C GLN A 139 -16.84 -11.92 -24.43
N GLN A 140 -18.14 -12.06 -24.20
CA GLN A 140 -18.89 -11.14 -23.35
C GLN A 140 -18.39 -11.18 -21.89
N VAL A 141 -17.98 -12.33 -21.38
CA VAL A 141 -17.37 -12.45 -20.05
C VAL A 141 -16.05 -11.69 -19.98
N ASP A 142 -15.22 -11.79 -21.02
CA ASP A 142 -13.93 -11.06 -21.09
C ASP A 142 -14.16 -9.55 -21.22
N ASP A 143 -15.10 -9.12 -22.08
CA ASP A 143 -15.47 -7.71 -22.25
C ASP A 143 -16.07 -7.12 -20.95
N ALA A 144 -16.90 -7.90 -20.24
CA ALA A 144 -17.46 -7.50 -18.95
C ALA A 144 -16.37 -7.38 -17.89
N LEU A 145 -15.39 -8.30 -17.85
CA LEU A 145 -14.28 -8.19 -16.91
C LEU A 145 -13.49 -6.90 -17.14
N ASP A 146 -13.05 -6.67 -18.37
CA ASP A 146 -12.25 -5.48 -18.70
C ASP A 146 -13.01 -4.20 -18.38
N ARG A 147 -14.32 -4.16 -18.71
CA ARG A 147 -15.17 -3.01 -18.38
C ARG A 147 -15.28 -2.82 -16.87
N LEU A 148 -15.48 -3.89 -16.11
CA LEU A 148 -15.58 -3.82 -14.64
C LEU A 148 -14.31 -3.24 -14.02
N LEU A 149 -13.12 -3.63 -14.50
CA LEU A 149 -11.85 -3.06 -14.03
C LEU A 149 -11.80 -1.54 -14.22
N VAL A 150 -12.24 -1.07 -15.38
CA VAL A 150 -12.32 0.36 -15.72
C VAL A 150 -13.37 1.09 -14.88
N GLU A 151 -14.53 0.48 -14.62
CA GLU A 151 -15.56 1.06 -13.76
C GLU A 151 -15.04 1.29 -12.34
N PHE A 152 -14.34 0.32 -11.75
CA PHE A 152 -13.68 0.51 -10.45
C PHE A 152 -12.64 1.63 -10.50
N GLY A 153 -11.77 1.65 -11.51
CA GLY A 153 -10.77 2.71 -11.65
C GLY A 153 -11.39 4.09 -11.81
N LYS A 154 -12.49 4.20 -12.57
CA LYS A 154 -13.25 5.45 -12.75
C LYS A 154 -13.78 5.98 -11.42
N GLU A 155 -14.39 5.15 -10.59
CA GLU A 155 -14.90 5.58 -9.28
C GLU A 155 -13.75 5.98 -8.33
N ILE A 156 -12.64 5.24 -8.34
CA ILE A 156 -11.44 5.59 -7.57
C ILE A 156 -10.88 6.97 -7.97
N LEU A 157 -10.80 7.26 -9.28
CA LEU A 157 -10.24 8.52 -9.81
C LEU A 157 -11.07 9.77 -9.48
N LYS A 158 -12.34 9.61 -9.10
CA LYS A 158 -13.16 10.71 -8.56
C LYS A 158 -12.74 11.12 -7.15
N ILE A 159 -12.06 10.23 -6.42
CA ILE A 159 -11.67 10.41 -5.02
C ILE A 159 -10.24 10.89 -4.91
N ILE A 160 -9.33 10.30 -5.68
CA ILE A 160 -7.90 10.59 -5.62
C ILE A 160 -7.48 11.69 -6.61
N PRO A 161 -6.50 12.54 -6.28
CA PRO A 161 -5.97 13.55 -7.20
C PRO A 161 -5.04 12.95 -8.25
N GLY A 162 -4.39 11.82 -7.95
CA GLY A 162 -3.36 11.21 -8.78
C GLY A 162 -3.87 10.04 -9.62
N LYS A 163 -3.09 8.97 -9.70
CA LYS A 163 -3.28 7.87 -10.66
C LYS A 163 -3.90 6.63 -10.04
N VAL A 164 -4.59 5.84 -10.85
CA VAL A 164 -5.03 4.48 -10.48
C VAL A 164 -4.24 3.43 -11.24
N SER A 165 -3.75 2.40 -10.55
CA SER A 165 -3.19 1.21 -11.21
C SER A 165 -4.27 0.19 -11.54
N THR A 166 -4.32 -0.29 -12.78
CA THR A 166 -5.23 -1.35 -13.25
C THR A 166 -4.41 -2.47 -13.89
N GLU A 167 -4.63 -3.70 -13.43
CA GLU A 167 -3.77 -4.84 -13.76
C GLU A 167 -4.29 -5.60 -14.98
N VAL A 168 -3.37 -5.89 -15.91
CA VAL A 168 -3.60 -6.79 -17.05
C VAL A 168 -3.91 -8.20 -16.54
N ASP A 169 -4.72 -8.95 -17.27
CA ASP A 169 -5.02 -10.36 -16.96
C ASP A 169 -3.72 -11.16 -16.81
N ALA A 170 -3.50 -11.71 -15.61
CA ALA A 170 -2.27 -12.40 -15.25
C ALA A 170 -1.96 -13.61 -16.13
N ARG A 171 -2.94 -14.15 -16.87
CA ARG A 171 -2.71 -15.23 -17.85
C ARG A 171 -1.80 -14.80 -19.01
N TYR A 172 -1.69 -13.50 -19.28
CA TYR A 172 -0.78 -12.95 -20.29
C TYR A 172 0.62 -12.65 -19.77
N SER A 173 0.95 -12.99 -18.51
CA SER A 173 2.25 -12.67 -17.90
C SER A 173 3.47 -13.22 -18.66
N PHE A 174 3.30 -14.22 -19.53
CA PHE A 174 4.37 -14.82 -20.33
C PHE A 174 4.16 -14.59 -21.84
N ASP A 175 3.33 -13.61 -22.21
CA ASP A 175 3.07 -13.22 -23.59
C ASP A 175 3.19 -11.69 -23.69
N THR A 176 4.27 -11.25 -24.34
CA THR A 176 4.59 -9.82 -24.48
C THR A 176 3.52 -9.11 -25.31
N GLU A 177 3.16 -9.69 -26.45
CA GLU A 177 2.22 -9.05 -27.39
C GLU A 177 0.81 -9.02 -26.80
N ALA A 178 0.35 -10.11 -26.19
CA ALA A 178 -0.95 -10.13 -25.53
C ALA A 178 -1.02 -9.14 -24.36
N SER A 179 0.07 -8.98 -23.59
CA SER A 179 0.15 -7.97 -22.52
C SER A 179 0.05 -6.54 -23.07
N VAL A 180 0.77 -6.24 -24.16
CA VAL A 180 0.70 -4.93 -24.83
C VAL A 180 -0.71 -4.67 -25.37
N ASN A 181 -1.30 -5.63 -26.08
CA ASN A 181 -2.63 -5.49 -26.66
C ASN A 181 -3.71 -5.30 -25.59
N LYS A 182 -3.64 -6.05 -24.48
CA LYS A 182 -4.57 -5.87 -23.35
C LYS A 182 -4.39 -4.51 -22.68
N ALA A 183 -3.16 -4.05 -22.49
CA ALA A 183 -2.87 -2.73 -21.95
C ALA A 183 -3.46 -1.61 -22.81
N LEU A 184 -3.26 -1.68 -24.14
CA LEU A 184 -3.83 -0.73 -25.09
C LEU A 184 -5.36 -0.71 -25.03
N HIS A 185 -5.98 -1.89 -24.98
CA HIS A 185 -7.43 -2.01 -24.87
C HIS A 185 -7.98 -1.40 -23.57
N LEU A 186 -7.33 -1.64 -22.43
CA LEU A 186 -7.75 -1.01 -21.16
C LEU A 186 -7.66 0.52 -21.22
N ILE A 187 -6.61 1.06 -21.84
CA ILE A 187 -6.48 2.52 -22.05
C ILE A 187 -7.57 3.07 -22.96
N GLU A 188 -7.94 2.35 -24.02
CA GLU A 188 -9.06 2.72 -24.89
C GLU A 188 -10.38 2.77 -24.10
N LEU A 189 -10.68 1.75 -23.29
CA LEU A 189 -11.87 1.71 -22.44
C LEU A 189 -11.90 2.86 -21.42
N TYR A 190 -10.76 3.23 -20.83
CA TYR A 190 -10.68 4.44 -20.01
C TYR A 190 -10.97 5.71 -20.82
N GLY A 191 -10.47 5.80 -22.05
CA GLY A 191 -10.75 6.89 -22.99
C GLY A 191 -12.23 7.03 -23.31
N GLU A 192 -12.95 5.92 -23.51
CA GLU A 192 -14.41 5.90 -23.69
C GLU A 192 -15.16 6.46 -22.47
N GLN A 193 -14.55 6.38 -21.28
CA GLN A 193 -15.08 6.99 -20.04
C GLN A 193 -14.61 8.44 -19.82
N GLY A 194 -13.95 9.04 -20.80
CA GLY A 194 -13.43 10.41 -20.72
C GLY A 194 -12.20 10.55 -19.82
N ILE A 195 -11.49 9.46 -19.53
CA ILE A 195 -10.32 9.45 -18.65
C ILE A 195 -9.04 9.43 -19.49
N SER A 196 -8.17 10.44 -19.29
CA SER A 196 -6.85 10.45 -19.92
C SER A 196 -5.96 9.33 -19.38
N LYS A 197 -5.18 8.71 -20.27
CA LYS A 197 -4.13 7.73 -19.92
C LYS A 197 -3.12 8.26 -18.90
N ASP A 198 -2.97 9.59 -18.77
CA ASP A 198 -2.09 10.20 -17.75
C ASP A 198 -2.56 9.92 -16.32
N ARG A 199 -3.84 9.59 -16.11
CA ARG A 199 -4.40 9.20 -14.82
C ARG A 199 -4.28 7.69 -14.54
N ILE A 200 -3.75 6.91 -15.48
CA ILE A 200 -3.73 5.45 -15.42
C ILE A 200 -2.28 4.94 -15.34
N LEU A 201 -2.07 3.91 -14.53
CA LEU A 201 -0.89 3.05 -14.58
C LEU A 201 -1.33 1.65 -14.99
N ILE A 202 -0.87 1.16 -16.14
CA ILE A 202 -1.13 -0.23 -16.51
C ILE A 202 -0.19 -1.14 -15.73
N LYS A 203 -0.78 -2.02 -14.92
CA LYS A 203 -0.04 -2.88 -14.01
C LYS A 203 0.20 -4.25 -14.65
N ILE A 204 1.46 -4.69 -14.64
CA ILE A 204 1.93 -5.87 -15.36
C ILE A 204 2.90 -6.65 -14.45
N ALA A 205 2.78 -7.97 -14.40
CA ALA A 205 3.73 -8.81 -13.65
C ALA A 205 5.15 -8.66 -14.20
N ALA A 206 6.15 -8.51 -13.33
CA ALA A 206 7.55 -8.30 -13.70
C ALA A 206 8.28 -9.59 -14.13
N THR A 207 7.67 -10.36 -15.04
CA THR A 207 8.36 -11.38 -15.85
C THR A 207 9.25 -10.70 -16.89
N TRP A 208 10.08 -11.47 -17.60
CA TRP A 208 10.82 -10.94 -18.75
C TRP A 208 9.86 -10.33 -19.79
N GLU A 209 8.82 -11.08 -20.15
CA GLU A 209 7.82 -10.69 -21.14
C GLU A 209 7.03 -9.46 -20.70
N GLY A 210 6.69 -9.37 -19.41
CA GLY A 210 6.03 -8.20 -18.83
C GLY A 210 6.92 -6.95 -18.81
N ILE A 211 8.22 -7.11 -18.54
CA ILE A 211 9.20 -6.02 -18.63
C ILE A 211 9.35 -5.54 -20.09
N LYS A 212 9.42 -6.47 -21.06
CA LYS A 212 9.44 -6.11 -22.49
C LYS A 212 8.14 -5.44 -22.95
N ALA A 213 7.00 -5.88 -22.45
CA ALA A 213 5.72 -5.22 -22.72
C ALA A 213 5.71 -3.79 -22.15
N ALA A 214 6.24 -3.58 -20.95
CA ALA A 214 6.37 -2.25 -20.37
C ALA A 214 7.30 -1.33 -21.18
N GLU A 215 8.40 -1.86 -21.73
CA GLU A 215 9.29 -1.11 -22.62
C GLU A 215 8.56 -0.61 -23.88
N ILE A 216 7.79 -1.49 -24.53
CA ILE A 216 7.00 -1.16 -25.72
C ILE A 216 5.93 -0.11 -25.38
N LEU A 217 5.17 -0.33 -24.30
CA LEU A 217 4.11 0.58 -23.88
C LEU A 217 4.62 1.99 -23.56
N GLN A 218 5.77 2.08 -22.88
CA GLN A 218 6.39 3.36 -22.55
C GLN A 218 6.97 4.05 -23.79
N ARG A 219 7.80 3.34 -24.57
CA ARG A 219 8.52 3.92 -25.71
C ARG A 219 7.59 4.27 -26.87
N ASP A 220 6.70 3.35 -27.23
CA ASP A 220 5.97 3.40 -28.51
C ASP A 220 4.56 4.01 -28.33
N HIS A 221 4.00 3.95 -27.12
CA HIS A 221 2.63 4.42 -26.85
C HIS A 221 2.53 5.50 -25.76
N GLY A 222 3.60 5.77 -25.00
CA GLY A 222 3.58 6.69 -23.87
C GLY A 222 2.52 6.32 -22.84
N ILE A 223 2.38 5.03 -22.53
CA ILE A 223 1.47 4.51 -21.51
C ILE A 223 2.29 4.14 -20.28
N ASN A 224 2.03 4.87 -19.18
CA ASN A 224 2.69 4.64 -17.91
C ASN A 224 2.37 3.26 -17.34
N THR A 225 3.41 2.54 -16.93
CA THR A 225 3.30 1.18 -16.39
C THR A 225 3.70 1.09 -14.93
N ASN A 226 3.05 0.17 -14.22
CA ASN A 226 3.40 -0.27 -12.87
C ASN A 226 3.84 -1.74 -12.92
N LEU A 227 5.14 -2.02 -12.83
CA LEU A 227 5.62 -3.40 -12.80
C LEU A 227 5.51 -4.00 -11.39
N THR A 228 4.66 -5.00 -11.24
CA THR A 228 4.28 -5.64 -9.97
C THR A 228 4.85 -7.06 -9.84
N LEU A 229 4.57 -7.75 -8.73
CA LEU A 229 5.13 -9.07 -8.43
C LEU A 229 6.67 -9.06 -8.55
N MET A 230 7.26 -7.99 -8.03
CA MET A 230 8.69 -7.76 -8.05
C MET A 230 9.29 -8.18 -6.70
N PHE A 231 10.18 -9.15 -6.75
CA PHE A 231 10.77 -9.81 -5.60
C PHE A 231 12.30 -9.74 -5.58
N SER A 232 12.94 -9.47 -6.72
CA SER A 232 14.40 -9.39 -6.82
C SER A 232 14.91 -8.09 -7.43
N LEU A 233 16.18 -7.78 -7.15
CA LEU A 233 16.90 -6.68 -7.77
C LEU A 233 17.04 -6.88 -9.29
N VAL A 234 17.13 -8.13 -9.77
CA VAL A 234 17.21 -8.46 -11.21
C VAL A 234 15.99 -7.93 -11.96
N GLN A 235 14.79 -8.20 -11.44
CA GLN A 235 13.54 -7.67 -11.98
C GLN A 235 13.53 -6.14 -11.95
N ALA A 236 13.96 -5.55 -10.83
CA ALA A 236 13.99 -4.10 -10.68
C ALA A 236 14.95 -3.44 -11.68
N ILE A 237 16.14 -3.99 -11.91
CA ILE A 237 17.08 -3.42 -12.89
C ILE A 237 16.50 -3.50 -14.30
N GLY A 238 15.96 -4.66 -14.70
CA GLY A 238 15.30 -4.81 -15.99
C GLY A 238 14.14 -3.81 -16.19
N ALA A 239 13.32 -3.60 -15.16
CA ALA A 239 12.23 -2.64 -15.18
C ALA A 239 12.70 -1.18 -15.37
N ALA A 240 13.77 -0.78 -14.67
CA ALA A 240 14.34 0.55 -14.80
C ALA A 240 14.90 0.80 -16.21
N GLU A 241 15.59 -0.19 -16.77
CA GLU A 241 16.17 -0.12 -18.11
C GLU A 241 15.11 -0.19 -19.23
N ALA A 242 13.97 -0.84 -18.97
CA ALA A 242 12.78 -0.78 -19.81
C ALA A 242 12.08 0.60 -19.78
N GLY A 243 12.50 1.50 -18.89
CA GLY A 243 11.88 2.81 -18.73
C GLY A 243 10.48 2.75 -18.10
N ALA A 244 10.18 1.72 -17.30
CA ALA A 244 8.92 1.64 -16.57
C ALA A 244 8.68 2.92 -15.75
N TYR A 245 7.44 3.39 -15.68
CA TYR A 245 7.12 4.61 -14.92
C TYR A 245 7.29 4.37 -13.42
N LEU A 246 6.80 3.21 -12.95
CA LEU A 246 6.80 2.84 -11.54
C LEU A 246 7.01 1.32 -11.39
N ILE A 247 7.64 0.91 -10.28
CA ILE A 247 7.75 -0.48 -9.84
C ILE A 247 7.10 -0.69 -8.48
N SER A 248 6.49 -1.85 -8.27
CA SER A 248 5.94 -2.29 -6.99
C SER A 248 6.73 -3.46 -6.41
N PRO A 249 7.90 -3.24 -5.78
CA PRO A 249 8.61 -4.30 -5.06
C PRO A 249 7.84 -4.71 -3.79
N PHE A 250 7.65 -6.01 -3.61
CA PHE A 250 6.83 -6.56 -2.54
C PHE A 250 7.67 -6.78 -1.27
N VAL A 251 7.09 -6.46 -0.12
CA VAL A 251 7.72 -6.60 1.20
C VAL A 251 7.23 -7.86 1.90
N GLY A 252 5.97 -7.86 2.34
CA GLY A 252 5.43 -8.91 3.20
C GLY A 252 5.37 -10.30 2.59
N ARG A 253 5.28 -10.45 1.25
CA ARG A 253 5.37 -11.78 0.61
C ARG A 253 6.79 -12.36 0.68
N ILE A 254 7.82 -11.51 0.72
CA ILE A 254 9.20 -11.93 0.95
C ILE A 254 9.32 -12.41 2.39
N LEU A 255 8.82 -11.63 3.37
CA LEU A 255 8.75 -12.05 4.77
C LEU A 255 8.06 -13.41 4.94
N ASP A 256 6.89 -13.60 4.33
CA ASP A 256 6.15 -14.87 4.39
C ASP A 256 7.00 -16.06 3.93
N TRP A 257 7.75 -15.90 2.83
CA TRP A 257 8.61 -16.96 2.30
C TRP A 257 9.72 -17.31 3.30
N PHE A 258 10.42 -16.30 3.81
CA PHE A 258 11.53 -16.49 4.73
C PHE A 258 11.09 -17.06 6.09
N LYS A 259 9.95 -16.62 6.63
CA LYS A 259 9.36 -17.25 7.82
C LYS A 259 9.04 -18.72 7.56
N ALA A 260 8.46 -19.04 6.41
CA ALA A 260 8.10 -20.41 6.06
C ALA A 260 9.33 -21.31 5.83
N SER A 261 10.39 -20.82 5.18
CA SER A 261 11.58 -21.59 4.82
C SER A 261 12.57 -21.73 5.95
N THR A 262 12.79 -20.66 6.73
CA THR A 262 13.79 -20.65 7.82
C THR A 262 13.21 -20.96 9.20
N LYS A 263 11.88 -20.85 9.36
CA LYS A 263 11.19 -20.94 10.67
C LYS A 263 11.66 -19.91 11.70
N LYS A 264 12.19 -18.77 11.24
CA LYS A 264 12.63 -17.66 12.09
C LYS A 264 11.58 -16.55 12.16
N GLU A 265 11.57 -15.84 13.28
CA GLU A 265 10.92 -14.54 13.39
C GLU A 265 11.90 -13.43 13.01
N TYR A 266 11.36 -12.32 12.52
CA TYR A 266 12.12 -11.18 12.04
C TYR A 266 11.61 -9.92 12.75
N THR A 267 12.55 -9.10 13.22
CA THR A 267 12.26 -7.73 13.60
C THR A 267 11.96 -6.90 12.35
N LYS A 268 11.37 -5.70 12.51
CA LYS A 268 11.08 -4.83 11.37
C LYS A 268 12.37 -4.38 10.65
N GLU A 269 13.48 -4.25 11.39
CA GLU A 269 14.79 -3.87 10.86
C GLU A 269 15.46 -5.01 10.07
N GLU A 270 15.21 -6.26 10.45
CA GLU A 270 15.77 -7.47 9.83
C GLU A 270 14.85 -8.08 8.76
N ASP A 271 13.68 -7.48 8.53
CA ASP A 271 12.70 -7.98 7.57
C ASP A 271 13.30 -8.08 6.15
N PRO A 272 13.34 -9.28 5.55
CA PRO A 272 13.99 -9.48 4.25
C PRO A 272 13.29 -8.74 3.11
N GLY A 273 11.99 -8.48 3.22
CA GLY A 273 11.25 -7.65 2.26
C GLY A 273 11.61 -6.17 2.38
N VAL A 274 11.74 -5.66 3.61
CA VAL A 274 12.22 -4.29 3.85
C VAL A 274 13.63 -4.12 3.28
N LEU A 275 14.53 -5.08 3.56
CA LEU A 275 15.90 -5.06 3.03
C LEU A 275 15.93 -5.09 1.49
N SER A 276 15.06 -5.89 0.86
CA SER A 276 14.91 -5.94 -0.60
C SER A 276 14.52 -4.57 -1.18
N VAL A 277 13.50 -3.90 -0.61
CA VAL A 277 13.10 -2.55 -1.09
C VAL A 277 14.19 -1.51 -0.84
N LYS A 278 14.88 -1.55 0.31
CA LYS A 278 16.02 -0.65 0.59
C LYS A 278 17.13 -0.82 -0.44
N GLN A 279 17.45 -2.07 -0.83
CA GLN A 279 18.45 -2.37 -1.85
C GLN A 279 18.04 -1.81 -3.22
N ILE A 280 16.79 -2.03 -3.64
CA ILE A 280 16.25 -1.54 -4.92
C ILE A 280 16.25 0.00 -4.95
N PHE A 281 15.75 0.65 -3.91
CA PHE A 281 15.72 2.11 -3.80
C PHE A 281 17.13 2.69 -3.93
N ASN A 282 18.09 2.18 -3.15
CA ASN A 282 19.46 2.65 -3.18
C ASN A 282 20.13 2.46 -4.54
N TYR A 283 19.90 1.31 -5.20
CA TYR A 283 20.39 1.06 -6.56
C TYR A 283 19.84 2.10 -7.55
N TYR A 284 18.53 2.34 -7.50
CA TYR A 284 17.85 3.29 -8.39
C TYR A 284 18.39 4.71 -8.22
N LYS A 285 18.51 5.17 -6.97
CA LYS A 285 19.00 6.52 -6.66
C LYS A 285 20.48 6.68 -6.98
N LYS A 286 21.31 5.67 -6.74
CA LYS A 286 22.75 5.70 -7.08
C LYS A 286 22.98 5.88 -8.57
N PHE A 287 22.22 5.17 -9.41
CA PHE A 287 22.41 5.17 -10.86
C PHE A 287 21.50 6.13 -11.62
N GLY A 288 20.73 6.95 -10.91
CA GLY A 288 19.91 8.01 -11.50
C GLY A 288 18.73 7.50 -12.33
N TYR A 289 18.14 6.35 -11.97
CA TYR A 289 16.93 5.87 -12.62
C TYR A 289 15.71 6.70 -12.17
N ASN A 290 14.90 7.13 -13.15
CA ASN A 290 13.71 7.96 -12.90
C ASN A 290 12.47 7.16 -12.51
N THR A 291 12.50 5.84 -12.67
CA THR A 291 11.41 4.94 -12.29
C THR A 291 11.11 5.07 -10.80
N ILE A 292 9.84 5.28 -10.46
CA ILE A 292 9.38 5.44 -9.08
C ILE A 292 9.44 4.10 -8.35
N VAL A 293 10.00 4.08 -7.14
CA VAL A 293 10.00 2.90 -6.27
C VAL A 293 8.82 2.96 -5.31
N MET A 294 7.82 2.07 -5.50
CA MET A 294 6.65 1.98 -4.64
C MET A 294 6.63 0.69 -3.83
N GLY A 295 7.06 0.74 -2.57
CA GLY A 295 6.97 -0.44 -1.70
C GLY A 295 5.52 -0.92 -1.56
N ALA A 296 5.30 -2.24 -1.64
CA ALA A 296 3.97 -2.84 -1.69
C ALA A 296 3.85 -4.12 -0.84
N SER A 297 2.61 -4.58 -0.63
CA SER A 297 2.29 -5.85 0.06
C SER A 297 2.78 -5.93 1.52
N PHE A 298 2.44 -4.94 2.35
CA PHE A 298 2.80 -4.94 3.78
C PHE A 298 2.02 -5.95 4.62
N ARG A 299 2.61 -6.44 5.72
CA ARG A 299 1.94 -7.23 6.77
C ARG A 299 1.69 -6.42 8.03
N ASN A 300 2.53 -5.42 8.32
CA ASN A 300 2.49 -4.64 9.54
C ASN A 300 3.02 -3.22 9.32
N THR A 301 2.73 -2.32 10.26
CA THR A 301 3.20 -0.91 10.20
C THR A 301 4.72 -0.77 10.43
N GLY A 302 5.37 -1.75 11.05
CA GLY A 302 6.83 -1.79 11.22
C GLY A 302 7.56 -1.80 9.87
N GLU A 303 7.12 -2.64 8.94
CA GLU A 303 7.67 -2.69 7.58
C GLU A 303 7.52 -1.34 6.85
N ILE A 304 6.39 -0.67 7.01
CA ILE A 304 6.09 0.61 6.38
C ILE A 304 7.00 1.70 6.93
N THR A 305 7.10 1.80 8.26
CA THR A 305 7.93 2.81 8.94
C THR A 305 9.41 2.61 8.68
N GLU A 306 9.87 1.37 8.46
CA GLU A 306 11.25 1.09 8.05
C GLU A 306 11.58 1.49 6.61
N LEU A 307 10.57 1.82 5.80
CA LEU A 307 10.69 2.32 4.43
C LEU A 307 10.28 3.80 4.30
N ALA A 308 10.09 4.51 5.40
CA ALA A 308 9.79 5.94 5.37
C ALA A 308 10.91 6.72 4.64
N GLY A 309 10.55 7.56 3.68
CA GLY A 309 11.44 8.21 2.72
C GLY A 309 11.57 7.50 1.37
N CYS A 310 10.97 6.30 1.20
CA CYS A 310 10.77 5.71 -0.13
C CYS A 310 9.89 6.64 -0.98
N ASP A 311 10.01 6.59 -2.31
CA ASP A 311 9.27 7.49 -3.19
C ASP A 311 7.76 7.38 -2.92
N TYR A 312 7.25 6.15 -2.98
CA TYR A 312 5.85 5.82 -2.79
C TYR A 312 5.72 4.58 -1.89
N LEU A 313 4.61 4.45 -1.16
CA LEU A 313 4.22 3.20 -0.50
C LEU A 313 2.72 2.99 -0.73
N THR A 314 2.35 1.83 -1.27
CA THR A 314 0.94 1.42 -1.40
C THR A 314 0.52 0.53 -0.25
N ILE A 315 -0.45 1.00 0.52
CA ILE A 315 -0.78 0.50 1.85
C ILE A 315 -2.26 0.12 1.90
N SER A 316 -2.57 -1.03 2.49
CA SER A 316 -3.95 -1.48 2.65
C SER A 316 -4.73 -0.58 3.62
N PRO A 317 -6.07 -0.46 3.48
CA PRO A 317 -6.89 0.37 4.36
C PRO A 317 -6.70 0.09 5.86
N ASN A 318 -6.53 -1.17 6.25
CA ASN A 318 -6.34 -1.53 7.66
C ASN A 318 -5.01 -0.96 8.22
N LEU A 319 -3.92 -1.06 7.46
CA LEU A 319 -2.62 -0.53 7.90
C LEU A 319 -2.59 1.01 7.82
N LEU A 320 -3.33 1.61 6.89
CA LEU A 320 -3.54 3.07 6.87
C LEU A 320 -4.30 3.54 8.11
N GLU A 321 -5.31 2.78 8.55
CA GLU A 321 -6.05 3.05 9.78
C GLU A 321 -5.15 2.95 11.01
N ASP A 322 -4.33 1.91 11.09
CA ASP A 322 -3.39 1.73 12.20
C ASP A 322 -2.37 2.89 12.28
N LEU A 323 -1.87 3.35 11.14
CA LEU A 323 -0.97 4.51 11.07
C LEU A 323 -1.67 5.83 11.41
N LEU A 324 -2.93 5.99 10.99
CA LEU A 324 -3.72 7.18 11.28
C LEU A 324 -4.03 7.29 12.78
N ASN A 325 -4.24 6.15 13.45
CA ASN A 325 -4.58 6.08 14.87
C ASN A 325 -3.34 5.95 15.79
N SER A 326 -2.14 5.82 15.23
CA SER A 326 -0.89 5.80 16.00
C SER A 326 -0.25 7.19 16.06
N SER A 327 0.41 7.48 17.19
CA SER A 327 1.28 8.65 17.39
C SER A 327 2.76 8.27 17.44
N ASP A 328 3.11 7.02 17.09
CA ASP A 328 4.49 6.55 17.11
C ASP A 328 5.35 7.36 16.13
N SER A 329 6.63 7.53 16.48
CA SER A 329 7.56 8.29 15.64
C SER A 329 7.87 7.54 14.34
N VAL A 330 7.78 8.25 13.21
CA VAL A 330 8.16 7.73 11.88
C VAL A 330 9.35 8.53 11.33
N PRO A 331 10.58 8.23 11.76
CA PRO A 331 11.77 8.90 11.24
C PRO A 331 12.04 8.47 9.80
N LYS A 332 12.59 9.39 8.99
CA LYS A 332 13.05 9.08 7.63
C LYS A 332 14.16 8.02 7.67
N LYS A 333 13.99 6.94 6.93
CA LYS A 333 14.92 5.78 6.83
C LYS A 333 15.63 5.68 5.49
N LEU A 334 14.98 6.15 4.43
CA LEU A 334 15.51 6.14 3.07
C LEU A 334 15.77 7.58 2.62
N ASP A 335 17.00 7.86 2.17
CA ASP A 335 17.40 9.18 1.69
C ASP A 335 18.20 9.08 0.40
N ALA A 336 17.63 9.60 -0.69
CA ALA A 336 18.25 9.59 -2.01
C ALA A 336 19.60 10.34 -2.06
N SER A 337 19.81 11.34 -1.19
CA SER A 337 21.05 12.12 -1.16
C SER A 337 22.27 11.29 -0.77
N GLN A 338 22.07 10.20 -0.04
CA GLN A 338 23.14 9.30 0.42
C GLN A 338 23.47 8.19 -0.59
N ALA A 339 22.64 8.00 -1.62
CA ALA A 339 22.78 6.86 -2.52
C ALA A 339 24.03 6.95 -3.42
N SER A 340 24.47 8.16 -3.77
CA SER A 340 25.63 8.39 -4.65
C SER A 340 26.94 7.83 -4.06
N SER A 341 27.09 7.84 -2.73
CA SER A 341 28.28 7.35 -2.02
C SER A 341 28.30 5.85 -1.75
N LEU A 342 27.22 5.12 -2.05
CA LEU A 342 27.14 3.68 -1.78
C LEU A 342 28.07 2.91 -2.72
N ASP A 343 28.75 1.88 -2.25
CA ASP A 343 29.51 0.98 -3.11
C ASP A 343 28.59 -0.14 -3.64
N ILE A 344 28.11 0.03 -4.87
CA ILE A 344 27.18 -0.90 -5.52
C ILE A 344 27.65 -1.07 -6.97
N GLU A 345 27.78 -2.32 -7.41
CA GLU A 345 28.10 -2.66 -8.79
C GLU A 345 26.90 -2.39 -9.71
N LYS A 346 27.15 -1.77 -10.88
CA LYS A 346 26.12 -1.58 -11.89
C LYS A 346 25.96 -2.85 -12.73
N LYS A 347 24.74 -3.38 -12.82
CA LYS A 347 24.36 -4.46 -13.73
C LYS A 347 23.38 -3.98 -14.80
N SER A 348 23.23 -4.76 -15.86
CA SER A 348 22.32 -4.50 -16.98
C SER A 348 21.72 -5.79 -17.51
N TYR A 349 20.43 -5.78 -17.85
CA TYR A 349 19.66 -6.98 -18.21
C TYR A 349 18.75 -6.79 -19.43
N ILE A 350 18.23 -5.59 -19.73
CA ILE A 350 17.15 -5.42 -20.75
C ILE A 350 17.52 -5.86 -22.17
N LYS A 351 18.82 -5.98 -22.46
CA LYS A 351 19.37 -6.43 -23.75
C LYS A 351 19.90 -7.87 -23.75
N ASP A 352 19.85 -8.56 -22.62
CA ASP A 352 20.36 -9.92 -22.45
C ASP A 352 19.38 -10.77 -21.65
N GLU A 353 18.46 -11.41 -22.37
CA GLU A 353 17.45 -12.28 -21.78
C GLU A 353 18.06 -13.48 -21.04
N ALA A 354 19.14 -14.05 -21.58
CA ALA A 354 19.78 -15.22 -21.00
C ALA A 354 20.37 -14.87 -19.62
N LEU A 355 21.06 -13.73 -19.53
CA LEU A 355 21.59 -13.23 -18.27
C LEU A 355 20.48 -12.87 -17.28
N PHE A 356 19.42 -12.19 -17.72
CA PHE A 356 18.26 -11.89 -16.86
C PHE A 356 17.68 -13.16 -16.26
N ARG A 357 17.41 -14.18 -17.09
CA ARG A 357 16.79 -15.43 -16.64
C ARG A 357 17.73 -16.21 -15.73
N PHE A 358 19.02 -16.25 -16.02
CA PHE A 358 20.01 -16.92 -15.19
C PHE A 358 20.09 -16.28 -13.80
N ASP A 359 20.37 -14.98 -13.72
CA ASP A 359 20.50 -14.27 -12.44
C ASP A 359 19.19 -14.25 -11.65
N PHE A 360 18.03 -14.16 -12.33
CA PHE A 360 16.72 -14.27 -11.67
C PHE A 360 16.50 -15.66 -11.07
N ASN A 361 16.91 -16.71 -11.79
CA ASN A 361 16.72 -18.09 -11.36
C ASN A 361 17.53 -18.45 -10.10
N GLU A 362 18.65 -17.77 -9.86
CA GLU A 362 19.47 -17.96 -8.65
C GLU A 362 18.79 -17.41 -7.37
N ASP A 363 17.76 -16.57 -7.50
CA ASP A 363 16.93 -16.13 -6.38
C ASP A 363 15.69 -17.04 -6.26
N GLN A 364 15.84 -18.14 -5.52
CA GLN A 364 14.77 -19.12 -5.30
C GLN A 364 13.48 -18.48 -4.79
N MET A 365 13.57 -17.55 -3.84
CA MET A 365 12.42 -16.87 -3.26
C MET A 365 11.67 -16.07 -4.33
N ALA A 366 12.40 -15.30 -5.14
CA ALA A 366 11.80 -14.49 -6.18
C ALA A 366 11.13 -15.35 -7.27
N VAL A 367 11.76 -16.45 -7.70
CA VAL A 367 11.19 -17.39 -8.67
C VAL A 367 9.88 -17.98 -8.16
N GLU A 368 9.88 -18.52 -6.94
CA GLU A 368 8.71 -19.15 -6.34
C GLU A 368 7.57 -18.14 -6.14
N LYS A 369 7.88 -16.94 -5.63
CA LYS A 369 6.88 -15.91 -5.36
C LYS A 369 6.32 -15.25 -6.60
N LEU A 370 7.10 -15.08 -7.67
CA LEU A 370 6.58 -14.62 -8.96
C LEU A 370 5.57 -15.63 -9.52
N ARG A 371 5.96 -16.90 -9.59
CA ARG A 371 5.08 -17.97 -10.08
C ARG A 371 3.82 -18.13 -9.23
N GLU A 372 3.94 -18.09 -7.90
CA GLU A 372 2.80 -18.13 -6.98
C GLU A 372 1.87 -16.93 -7.19
N GLY A 373 2.43 -15.73 -7.31
CA GLY A 373 1.68 -14.50 -7.52
C GLY A 373 0.83 -14.51 -8.79
N ILE A 374 1.44 -14.87 -9.92
CA ILE A 374 0.75 -14.98 -11.21
C ILE A 374 -0.37 -16.02 -11.12
N SER A 375 -0.09 -17.19 -10.53
CA SER A 375 -1.08 -18.27 -10.40
C SER A 375 -2.30 -17.83 -9.58
N LYS A 376 -2.10 -17.11 -8.47
CA LYS A 376 -3.18 -16.60 -7.62
C LYS A 376 -4.03 -15.57 -8.35
N PHE A 377 -3.41 -14.59 -8.98
CA PHE A 377 -4.14 -13.56 -9.73
C PHE A 377 -4.92 -14.12 -10.92
N ALA A 378 -4.37 -15.12 -11.62
CA ALA A 378 -5.11 -15.84 -12.66
C ALA A 378 -6.32 -16.59 -12.10
N ALA A 379 -6.19 -17.25 -10.94
CA ALA A 379 -7.30 -17.94 -10.29
C ALA A 379 -8.41 -16.99 -9.81
N ASP A 380 -8.03 -15.82 -9.28
CA ASP A 380 -8.99 -14.78 -8.90
C ASP A 380 -9.75 -14.24 -10.12
N ALA A 381 -9.06 -14.02 -11.24
CA ALA A 381 -9.69 -13.60 -12.49
C ALA A 381 -10.67 -14.66 -13.01
N VAL A 382 -10.31 -15.95 -12.97
CA VAL A 382 -11.22 -17.06 -13.34
C VAL A 382 -12.46 -17.08 -12.45
N THR A 383 -12.28 -16.86 -11.14
CA THR A 383 -13.41 -16.80 -10.19
C THR A 383 -14.34 -15.63 -10.52
N LEU A 384 -13.78 -14.45 -10.78
CA LEU A 384 -14.55 -13.26 -11.15
C LEU A 384 -15.29 -13.47 -12.48
N LYS A 385 -14.66 -14.09 -13.48
CA LYS A 385 -15.30 -14.47 -14.75
C LYS A 385 -16.48 -15.42 -14.54
N GLY A 386 -16.39 -16.35 -13.60
CA GLY A 386 -17.51 -17.21 -13.21
C GLY A 386 -18.72 -16.40 -12.72
N ILE A 387 -18.49 -15.45 -11.81
CA ILE A 387 -19.53 -14.54 -11.29
C ILE A 387 -20.17 -13.72 -12.43
N LEU A 388 -19.36 -13.20 -13.35
CA LEU A 388 -19.86 -12.43 -14.50
C LEU A 388 -20.67 -13.30 -15.47
N LYS A 389 -20.23 -14.54 -15.71
CA LYS A 389 -20.92 -15.50 -16.59
C LYS A 389 -22.30 -15.87 -16.04
N GLU A 390 -22.42 -16.04 -14.72
CA GLU A 390 -23.71 -16.27 -14.06
C GLU A 390 -24.67 -15.08 -14.20
N LYS A 391 -24.16 -13.85 -14.29
CA LYS A 391 -24.96 -12.62 -14.51
C LYS A 391 -25.33 -12.36 -15.97
N LEU A 392 -24.56 -12.90 -16.92
CA LEU A 392 -24.84 -12.84 -18.35
C LEU A 392 -25.94 -13.82 -18.77
N SER A 393 -26.01 -14.97 -18.09
CA SER A 393 -27.01 -16.03 -18.29
C SER A 393 -28.37 -15.61 -17.75
#